data_AF-A0A2V6WU25-F1
#
_entry.id   AF-A0A2V6WU25-F1
#
_cell.length_a   1.000
_cell.length_b   1.000
_cell.length_c   1.000
_cell.angle_alpha   90.00
_cell.angle_beta   90.00
_cell.angle_gamma   90.00
#
_symmetry.space_group_name_H-M   'P 1'
#
loop_
_entity.id
_entity.type
_entity.pdbx_description
1 polymer ?
#
loop_
_entity_poly.entity_id
_entity_poly.type
_entity_poly.pdbx_seq_one_letter_code
_entity_poly.pdbx_strand_id
1 'polypeptide(L)'
;QKAVPVLRRRGCRAIDLSADYRLRDANDYVTWYKAPHIDLPGLAEAVYGLPELHRKAITGASLVAAPGCYPAGAILATAPLLRAGLARLEGIVIDGKSGVTGAGAQGRKIEPMYLFTEANENVQAYGLAAHRHTPEIEQELGALAGAPLRVAFTPHLLPL
;
A
#
# COMPACT_ATOMS: atom_id res chain seq x y z
N GLN A 1 -6.86 -12.02 -5.56
CA GLN A 1 -7.15 -12.53 -6.92
C GLN A 1 -7.87 -13.88 -6.96
N LYS A 2 -7.60 -14.89 -6.10
CA LYS A 2 -8.33 -16.18 -6.17
C LYS A 2 -9.58 -16.25 -5.28
N ALA A 3 -9.47 -15.78 -4.02
CA ALA A 3 -10.55 -15.88 -3.05
C ALA A 3 -11.65 -14.83 -3.29
N VAL A 4 -11.26 -13.57 -3.54
CA VAL A 4 -12.18 -12.44 -3.72
C VAL A 4 -13.23 -12.71 -4.82
N PRO A 5 -12.89 -13.19 -6.04
CA PRO A 5 -13.91 -13.47 -7.05
C PRO A 5 -14.92 -14.54 -6.63
N VAL A 6 -14.47 -15.56 -5.89
CA VAL A 6 -15.35 -16.62 -5.39
C VAL A 6 -16.36 -16.07 -4.39
N LEU A 7 -15.91 -15.23 -3.45
CA LEU A 7 -16.78 -14.60 -2.46
C LEU A 7 -17.77 -13.63 -3.12
N ARG A 8 -17.29 -12.79 -4.05
CA ARG A 8 -18.13 -11.83 -4.75
C ARG A 8 -19.20 -12.48 -5.63
N ARG A 9 -18.90 -13.60 -6.31
CA ARG A 9 -19.91 -14.39 -7.05
C ARG A 9 -21.03 -14.94 -6.17
N ARG A 10 -20.83 -15.03 -4.86
CA ARG A 10 -21.88 -15.43 -3.89
C ARG A 10 -22.64 -14.24 -3.29
N GLY A 11 -22.43 -13.04 -3.82
CA GLY A 11 -23.08 -11.81 -3.34
C GLY A 11 -22.44 -11.21 -2.08
N CYS A 12 -21.30 -11.73 -1.62
CA CYS A 12 -20.60 -11.17 -0.46
C CYS A 12 -19.86 -9.88 -0.83
N ARG A 13 -19.89 -8.89 0.07
CA ARG A 13 -18.93 -7.79 0.05
C ARG A 13 -17.58 -8.29 0.55
N ALA A 14 -16.49 -7.77 -0.02
CA ALA A 14 -15.13 -8.16 0.34
C ALA A 14 -14.28 -6.95 0.74
N ILE A 15 -13.56 -7.08 1.85
CA ILE A 15 -12.48 -6.17 2.23
C ILE A 15 -11.20 -6.99 2.11
N ASP A 16 -10.39 -6.70 1.10
CA ASP A 16 -9.12 -7.40 0.90
C ASP A 16 -8.00 -6.67 1.63
N LEU A 17 -7.36 -7.36 2.58
CA LEU A 17 -6.20 -6.85 3.31
C LEU A 17 -4.89 -7.07 2.54
N SER A 18 -4.91 -7.89 1.49
CA SER A 18 -3.77 -8.09 0.60
C SER A 18 -3.55 -6.88 -0.31
N ALA A 19 -2.54 -6.96 -1.18
CA ALA A 19 -2.26 -5.91 -2.15
C ALA A 19 -2.91 -6.13 -3.52
N ASP A 20 -3.64 -7.24 -3.70
CA ASP A 20 -4.13 -7.70 -5.00
C ASP A 20 -4.90 -6.61 -5.75
N TYR A 21 -5.73 -5.82 -5.05
CA TYR A 21 -6.63 -4.85 -5.66
C TYR A 21 -6.28 -3.37 -5.36
N ARG A 22 -5.07 -3.08 -4.86
CA ARG A 22 -4.71 -1.70 -4.43
C ARG A 22 -4.28 -0.80 -5.59
N LEU A 23 -3.59 -1.37 -6.58
CA LEU A 23 -3.09 -0.63 -7.74
C LEU A 23 -4.14 -0.60 -8.84
N ARG A 24 -4.44 0.59 -9.37
CA ARG A 24 -5.48 0.79 -10.40
C ARG A 24 -5.00 0.33 -11.78
N ASP A 25 -3.70 0.47 -12.06
CA ASP A 25 -3.09 -0.01 -13.30
C ASP A 25 -2.60 -1.45 -13.14
N ALA A 26 -3.10 -2.34 -13.98
CA ALA A 26 -2.67 -3.73 -14.04
C ALA A 26 -1.19 -3.86 -14.46
N ASN A 27 -0.64 -2.90 -15.22
CA ASN A 27 0.77 -2.89 -15.61
C ASN A 27 1.69 -2.56 -14.42
N ASP A 28 1.26 -1.68 -13.52
CA ASP A 28 1.97 -1.45 -12.27
C ASP A 28 1.96 -2.72 -11.42
N TYR A 29 0.84 -3.44 -11.40
CA TYR A 29 0.78 -4.73 -10.71
C TYR A 29 1.84 -5.71 -11.27
N VAL A 30 1.95 -5.86 -12.59
CA VAL A 30 3.00 -6.70 -13.21
C VAL A 30 4.40 -6.21 -12.82
N THR A 31 4.63 -4.90 -12.86
CA THR A 31 5.93 -4.29 -12.56
C THR A 31 6.37 -4.58 -11.13
N TRP A 32 5.47 -4.45 -10.15
CA TRP A 32 5.80 -4.52 -8.72
C TRP A 32 5.61 -5.91 -8.09
N TYR A 33 4.67 -6.70 -8.61
CA TYR A 33 4.35 -8.03 -8.09
C TYR A 33 4.85 -9.17 -8.98
N LYS A 34 5.44 -8.86 -10.15
CA LYS A 34 6.06 -9.82 -11.08
C LYS A 34 5.10 -10.92 -11.54
N ALA A 35 3.81 -10.61 -11.57
CA ALA A 35 2.75 -11.51 -12.01
C ALA A 35 1.60 -10.71 -12.61
N PRO A 36 0.88 -11.22 -13.63
CA PRO A 36 -0.32 -10.58 -14.13
C PRO A 36 -1.44 -10.61 -13.09
N HIS A 37 -2.29 -9.59 -13.08
CA HIS A 37 -3.52 -9.60 -12.30
C HIS A 37 -4.58 -10.44 -13.03
N ILE A 38 -5.05 -11.53 -12.40
CA ILE A 38 -5.96 -12.50 -13.04
C ILE A 38 -7.45 -12.12 -12.94
N ASP A 39 -7.77 -11.05 -12.21
CA ASP A 39 -9.14 -10.57 -11.99
C ASP A 39 -9.26 -9.08 -12.35
N LEU A 40 -9.10 -8.76 -13.63
CA LEU A 40 -9.19 -7.39 -14.12
C LEU A 40 -10.54 -6.70 -13.84
N PRO A 41 -11.70 -7.38 -13.94
CA PRO A 41 -12.98 -6.77 -13.57
C PRO A 41 -13.01 -6.37 -12.09
N GLY A 42 -12.53 -7.23 -11.19
CA GLY A 42 -12.41 -6.89 -9.77
C GLY A 42 -11.45 -5.74 -9.51
N LEU A 43 -10.33 -5.67 -10.24
CA LEU A 43 -9.36 -4.56 -10.16
C LEU A 43 -10.00 -3.22 -10.53
N ALA A 44 -10.79 -3.19 -11.61
CA ALA A 44 -11.47 -1.98 -12.07
C ALA A 44 -12.58 -1.49 -11.12
N GLU A 45 -13.22 -2.40 -10.38
CA GLU A 45 -14.30 -2.09 -9.45
C GLU A 45 -13.84 -1.82 -8.01
N ALA A 46 -12.61 -2.19 -7.67
CA ALA A 46 -12.09 -2.07 -6.31
C ALA A 46 -11.96 -0.60 -5.90
N VAL A 47 -12.43 -0.29 -4.69
CA VAL A 47 -12.24 1.02 -4.07
C VAL A 47 -11.08 0.96 -3.09
N TYR A 48 -10.14 1.91 -3.21
CA TYR A 48 -9.04 2.04 -2.27
C TYR A 48 -9.56 2.46 -0.89
N GLY A 49 -9.24 1.65 0.13
CA GLY A 49 -9.86 1.64 1.44
C GLY A 49 -9.33 2.67 2.42
N LEU A 50 -9.15 3.92 2.01
CA LEU A 50 -8.72 5.03 2.88
C LEU A 50 -9.88 6.02 3.09
N PRO A 51 -10.67 5.90 4.18
CA PRO A 51 -11.93 6.65 4.35
C PRO A 51 -11.77 8.17 4.32
N GLU A 52 -10.67 8.71 4.83
CA GLU A 52 -10.40 10.15 4.83
C GLU A 52 -10.39 10.74 3.42
N LEU A 53 -10.05 9.94 2.41
CA LEU A 53 -10.04 10.35 1.00
C LEU A 53 -11.24 9.79 0.21
N HIS A 54 -11.68 8.57 0.50
CA HIS A 54 -12.58 7.79 -0.36
C HIS A 54 -13.91 7.38 0.28
N ARG A 55 -14.28 7.95 1.44
CA ARG A 55 -15.51 7.59 2.19
C ARG A 55 -16.75 7.41 1.32
N LYS A 56 -17.01 8.34 0.39
CA LYS A 56 -18.20 8.28 -0.48
C LYS A 56 -18.18 7.06 -1.41
N ALA A 57 -17.03 6.74 -2.00
CA ALA A 57 -16.88 5.58 -2.86
C ALA A 57 -16.98 4.26 -2.06
N ILE A 58 -16.44 4.24 -0.84
CA ILE A 58 -16.45 3.06 0.04
C ILE A 58 -17.87 2.64 0.42
N THR A 59 -18.79 3.57 0.70
CA THR A 59 -20.17 3.25 1.14
C THR A 59 -20.91 2.30 0.18
N GLY A 60 -20.71 2.49 -1.12
CA GLY A 60 -21.33 1.67 -2.18
C GLY A 60 -20.49 0.48 -2.65
N ALA A 61 -19.25 0.35 -2.17
CA ALA A 61 -18.31 -0.61 -2.73
C ALA A 61 -18.69 -2.05 -2.36
N SER A 62 -18.63 -2.94 -3.35
CA SER A 62 -18.70 -4.40 -3.13
C SER A 62 -17.32 -5.02 -2.90
N LEU A 63 -16.25 -4.30 -3.26
CA LEU A 63 -14.86 -4.67 -3.04
C LEU A 63 -14.06 -3.45 -2.57
N VAL A 64 -13.46 -3.56 -1.38
CA VAL A 64 -12.55 -2.54 -0.83
C VAL A 64 -11.16 -3.14 -0.71
N ALA A 65 -10.16 -2.47 -1.28
CA ALA A 65 -8.76 -2.81 -1.14
C ALA A 65 -8.17 -2.03 0.04
N ALA A 66 -7.93 -2.70 1.17
CA ALA A 66 -7.37 -2.02 2.33
C ALA A 66 -5.94 -1.53 2.02
N PRO A 67 -5.57 -0.32 2.45
CA PRO A 67 -4.26 0.24 2.17
C PRO A 67 -3.15 -0.54 2.86
N GLY A 68 -1.94 -0.46 2.32
CA GLY A 68 -0.74 -0.86 3.03
C GLY A 68 -0.51 0.02 4.27
N CYS A 69 0.18 -0.53 5.27
CA CYS A 69 0.46 0.17 6.52
C CYS A 69 1.26 1.47 6.31
N TYR A 70 2.34 1.43 5.52
CA TYR A 70 3.11 2.64 5.18
C TYR A 70 2.34 3.62 4.27
N PRO A 71 1.67 3.17 3.19
CA PRO A 71 0.84 4.03 2.36
C PRO A 71 -0.18 4.82 3.16
N ALA A 72 -0.94 4.17 4.05
CA ALA A 72 -1.93 4.85 4.88
C ALA A 72 -1.32 6.03 5.65
N GLY A 73 -0.21 5.80 6.37
CA GLY A 73 0.47 6.85 7.13
C GLY A 73 1.06 7.96 6.24
N ALA A 74 1.77 7.59 5.17
CA ALA A 74 2.40 8.53 4.25
C ALA A 74 1.37 9.41 3.54
N ILE A 75 0.27 8.82 3.07
CA ILE A 75 -0.80 9.53 2.38
C ILE A 75 -1.49 10.50 3.32
N LEU A 76 -1.87 10.06 4.53
CA LEU A 76 -2.54 10.92 5.50
C LEU A 76 -1.67 12.08 5.97
N ALA A 77 -0.36 11.86 6.14
CA ALA A 77 0.59 12.90 6.51
C ALA A 77 0.76 13.96 5.39
N THR A 78 0.71 13.54 4.12
CA THR A 78 1.07 14.40 2.98
C THR A 78 -0.16 15.05 2.33
N ALA A 79 -1.32 14.39 2.34
CA ALA A 79 -2.52 14.82 1.64
C ALA A 79 -3.00 16.25 1.98
N PRO A 80 -2.98 16.72 3.24
CA PRO A 80 -3.39 18.10 3.56
C PRO A 80 -2.50 19.15 2.90
N LEU A 81 -1.18 18.91 2.85
CA LEU A 81 -0.21 19.82 2.26
C LEU A 81 -0.38 19.92 0.74
N LEU A 82 -0.61 18.79 0.07
CA LEU A 82 -0.88 18.76 -1.37
C LEU A 82 -2.20 19.48 -1.70
N ARG A 83 -3.28 19.19 -0.97
CA ARG A 83 -4.59 19.84 -1.20
C ARG A 83 -4.55 21.36 -1.01
N ALA A 84 -3.72 21.83 -0.08
CA ALA A 84 -3.54 23.25 0.18
C ALA A 84 -2.55 23.93 -0.78
N GLY A 85 -1.89 23.19 -1.68
CA GLY A 85 -0.85 23.71 -2.57
C GLY A 85 0.43 24.15 -1.83
N LEU A 86 0.67 23.62 -0.63
CA LEU A 86 1.80 24.01 0.24
C LEU A 86 3.03 23.11 0.07
N ALA A 87 2.89 21.97 -0.59
CA ALA A 87 3.99 21.05 -0.87
C ALA A 87 4.43 21.12 -2.33
N ARG A 88 5.74 20.96 -2.56
CA ARG A 88 6.29 20.70 -3.89
C ARG A 88 5.98 19.24 -4.27
N LEU A 89 5.66 19.01 -5.54
CA LEU A 89 5.41 17.65 -6.05
C LEU A 89 6.70 16.85 -6.26
N GLU A 90 7.83 17.54 -6.36
CA GLU A 90 9.15 16.95 -6.53
C GLU A 90 9.88 16.82 -5.19
N GLY A 91 10.67 15.77 -5.05
CA GLY A 91 11.55 15.59 -3.90
C GLY A 91 10.83 15.19 -2.61
N ILE A 92 9.64 14.58 -2.71
CA ILE A 92 8.95 14.02 -1.54
C ILE A 92 9.74 12.80 -1.05
N VAL A 93 10.28 12.92 0.17
CA VAL A 93 11.03 11.85 0.85
C VAL A 93 10.19 11.30 2.00
N ILE A 94 9.99 9.99 2.01
CA ILE A 94 9.25 9.28 3.04
C ILE A 94 10.22 8.30 3.71
N ASP A 95 10.58 8.60 4.94
CA ASP A 95 11.38 7.72 5.78
C ASP A 95 10.49 7.11 6.86
N GLY A 96 10.03 5.88 6.60
CA GLY A 96 9.07 5.16 7.41
C GLY A 96 9.75 4.31 8.48
N LYS A 97 9.21 4.30 9.70
CA LYS A 97 9.68 3.46 10.81
C LYS A 97 8.54 2.57 11.27
N SER A 98 8.75 1.25 11.33
CA SER A 98 7.75 0.28 11.77
C SER A 98 8.36 -0.74 12.73
N GLY A 99 7.56 -1.18 13.70
CA GLY A 99 7.89 -2.36 14.49
C GLY A 99 7.86 -3.65 13.66
N VAL A 100 8.37 -4.74 14.26
CA VAL A 100 8.61 -6.02 13.58
C VAL A 100 7.32 -6.67 13.10
N THR A 101 6.20 -6.38 13.77
CA THR A 101 4.87 -6.89 13.41
C THR A 101 4.42 -6.51 12.00
N GLY A 102 4.97 -5.42 11.42
CA GLY A 102 4.70 -5.01 10.04
C GLY A 102 5.18 -6.02 8.98
N ALA A 103 6.15 -6.88 9.32
CA ALA A 103 6.59 -7.99 8.46
C ALA A 103 5.56 -9.14 8.39
N GLY A 104 4.53 -9.11 9.24
CA GLY A 104 3.54 -10.16 9.40
C GLY A 104 4.00 -11.29 10.31
N ALA A 105 3.09 -12.20 10.63
CA ALA A 105 3.44 -13.40 11.40
C ALA A 105 4.45 -14.25 10.61
N GLN A 106 5.56 -14.62 11.25
CA GLN A 106 6.59 -15.49 10.71
C GLN A 106 6.01 -16.89 10.43
N GLY A 107 5.41 -17.07 9.25
CA GLY A 107 4.81 -18.34 8.85
C GLY A 107 5.00 -18.67 7.37
N ARG A 108 5.61 -17.77 6.58
CA ARG A 108 5.83 -17.98 5.14
C ARG A 108 7.30 -17.89 4.71
N LYS A 109 8.12 -17.12 5.43
CA LYS A 109 9.58 -17.08 5.29
C LYS A 109 10.20 -16.73 6.65
N ILE A 110 11.19 -17.51 7.06
CA ILE A 110 12.06 -17.18 8.18
C ILE A 110 13.26 -16.47 7.57
N GLU A 111 13.41 -15.18 7.84
CA GLU A 111 14.58 -14.39 7.43
C GLU A 111 15.29 -13.88 8.68
N PRO A 112 16.63 -13.84 8.70
CA PRO A 112 17.39 -13.46 9.90
C PRO A 112 16.95 -12.12 10.50
N MET A 113 16.67 -11.12 9.67
CA MET A 113 16.27 -9.78 10.11
C MET A 113 14.98 -9.72 10.96
N TYR A 114 14.18 -10.78 10.98
CA TYR A 114 12.98 -10.84 11.81
C TYR A 114 13.17 -11.65 13.11
N LEU A 115 14.27 -12.40 13.24
CA LEU A 115 14.56 -13.16 14.45
C LEU A 115 14.78 -12.19 15.61
N PHE A 116 14.22 -12.50 16.78
CA PHE A 116 14.33 -11.64 17.96
C PHE A 116 15.78 -11.26 18.27
N THR A 117 16.71 -12.21 18.19
CA THR A 117 18.14 -11.99 18.48
C THR A 117 18.83 -11.06 17.48
N GLU A 118 18.30 -10.92 16.27
CA GLU A 118 18.85 -10.04 15.23
C GLU A 118 18.16 -8.66 15.20
N ALA A 119 16.86 -8.64 15.49
CA ALA A 119 16.03 -7.45 15.46
C ALA A 119 16.12 -6.62 16.74
N ASN A 120 16.29 -7.25 17.90
CA ASN A 120 16.37 -6.55 19.18
C ASN A 120 17.58 -5.60 19.23
N GLU A 121 17.40 -4.40 19.79
CA GLU A 121 18.41 -3.34 19.84
C GLU A 121 18.99 -2.93 18.47
N ASN A 122 18.26 -3.16 17.38
CA ASN A 122 18.73 -2.92 16.03
C ASN A 122 17.73 -2.13 15.19
N VAL A 123 18.23 -1.22 14.35
CA VAL A 123 17.42 -0.47 13.37
C VAL A 123 17.98 -0.75 11.99
N GLN A 124 17.15 -1.32 11.11
CA GLN A 124 17.60 -1.76 9.79
C GLN A 124 16.71 -1.21 8.67
N ALA A 125 17.32 -0.56 7.68
CA ALA A 125 16.62 -0.17 6.46
C ALA A 125 16.44 -1.40 5.53
N TYR A 126 15.31 -1.49 4.84
CA TYR A 126 15.03 -2.61 3.94
C TYR A 126 14.22 -2.18 2.72
N GLY A 127 14.15 -3.04 1.70
CA GLY A 127 13.35 -2.76 0.50
C GLY A 127 13.72 -1.48 -0.24
N LEU A 128 14.98 -1.04 -0.13
CA LEU A 128 15.48 0.22 -0.66
C LEU A 128 15.19 0.35 -2.16
N ALA A 129 14.66 1.51 -2.57
CA ALA A 129 14.31 1.86 -3.96
C ALA A 129 13.30 0.93 -4.67
N ALA A 130 12.82 -0.13 -4.02
CA ALA A 130 11.99 -1.16 -4.65
C ALA A 130 10.89 -1.70 -3.74
N HIS A 131 10.52 -0.99 -2.67
CA HIS A 131 9.45 -1.43 -1.79
C HIS A 131 8.08 -1.34 -2.48
N ARG A 132 7.28 -2.40 -2.40
CA ARG A 132 5.96 -2.52 -3.08
C ARG A 132 4.88 -1.54 -2.64
N HIS A 133 5.17 -0.69 -1.65
CA HIS A 133 4.27 0.36 -1.19
C HIS A 133 4.51 1.69 -1.90
N THR A 134 5.65 1.86 -2.56
CA THR A 134 5.96 3.05 -3.37
C THR A 134 4.89 3.36 -4.42
N PRO A 135 4.44 2.42 -5.29
CA PRO A 135 3.45 2.74 -6.32
C PRO A 135 2.08 3.10 -5.73
N GLU A 136 1.74 2.54 -4.57
CA GLU A 136 0.51 2.84 -3.86
C GLU A 136 0.50 4.28 -3.35
N ILE A 137 1.62 4.73 -2.79
CA ILE A 137 1.82 6.12 -2.35
C ILE A 137 1.78 7.07 -3.55
N GLU A 138 2.54 6.77 -4.62
CA GLU A 138 2.62 7.61 -5.82
C GLU A 138 1.26 7.74 -6.52
N GLN A 139 0.51 6.64 -6.63
CA GLN A 139 -0.84 6.63 -7.20
C GLN A 139 -1.78 7.57 -6.43
N GLU A 140 -1.87 7.43 -5.11
CA GLU A 140 -2.85 8.17 -4.32
C GLU A 140 -2.47 9.64 -4.16
N LEU A 141 -1.19 9.95 -3.94
CA LEU A 141 -0.72 11.32 -3.88
C LEU A 141 -0.79 11.99 -5.26
N GLY A 142 -0.46 11.27 -6.34
CA GLY A 142 -0.55 11.79 -7.72
C GLY A 142 -1.99 12.12 -8.12
N ALA A 143 -2.95 11.27 -7.71
CA ALA A 143 -4.36 11.55 -7.89
C ALA A 143 -4.82 12.80 -7.12
N LEU A 144 -4.29 13.05 -5.91
CA LEU A 144 -4.58 14.26 -5.14
C LEU A 144 -3.94 15.52 -5.75
N ALA A 145 -2.74 15.40 -6.30
CA ALA A 145 -2.01 16.49 -6.93
C ALA A 145 -2.52 16.83 -8.34
N GLY A 146 -3.27 15.91 -8.98
CA GLY A 146 -3.69 16.04 -10.37
C GLY A 146 -2.55 15.88 -11.37
N ALA A 147 -1.41 15.33 -10.95
CA ALA A 147 -0.22 15.12 -11.77
C ALA A 147 0.54 13.88 -11.30
N PRO A 148 1.26 13.18 -12.20
CA PRO A 148 2.19 12.13 -11.79
C PRO A 148 3.22 12.68 -10.82
N LEU A 149 3.53 11.93 -9.76
CA LEU A 149 4.59 12.28 -8.82
C LEU A 149 5.38 11.05 -8.41
N ARG A 150 6.59 11.30 -7.90
CA ARG A 150 7.50 10.28 -7.43
C ARG A 150 7.90 10.52 -6.00
N VAL A 151 8.09 9.44 -5.26
CA VAL A 151 8.56 9.50 -3.87
C VAL A 151 9.84 8.70 -3.67
N ALA A 152 10.74 9.22 -2.85
CA ALA A 152 11.83 8.43 -2.30
C ALA A 152 11.35 7.77 -1.01
N PHE A 153 10.99 6.49 -1.07
CA PHE A 153 10.50 5.74 0.10
C PHE A 153 11.55 4.78 0.65
N THR A 154 11.87 4.94 1.94
CA THR A 154 12.77 4.07 2.70
C THR A 154 12.11 3.62 3.99
N PRO A 155 11.75 2.34 4.14
CA PRO A 155 11.29 1.79 5.40
C PRO A 155 12.44 1.28 6.28
N HIS A 156 12.25 1.42 7.59
CA HIS A 156 13.14 0.95 8.64
C HIS A 156 12.37 0.03 9.59
N LEU A 157 12.95 -1.13 9.87
CA LEU A 157 12.52 -2.06 10.90
C LEU A 157 13.11 -1.61 12.24
N LEU A 158 12.25 -1.43 13.25
CA LEU A 158 12.61 -1.02 14.60
C LEU A 158 12.41 -2.19 15.59
N PRO A 159 13.10 -2.18 16.74
CA PRO A 159 12.93 -3.18 17.81
C PRO A 159 11.68 -2.85 18.65
N LEU A 160 10.51 -2.83 18.00
CA LEU A 160 9.19 -2.51 18.56
C LEU A 160 8.14 -3.55 18.18
#